data_AF-A0A0D2VLD8-F1
#
_entry.id   AF-A0A0D2VLD8-F1
#
_cell.length_a   1.000
_cell.length_b   1.000
_cell.length_c   1.000
_cell.angle_alpha   90.00
_cell.angle_beta   90.00
_cell.angle_gamma   90.00
#
_symmetry.space_group_name_H-M   'P 1'
#
loop_
_entity.id
_entity.type
_entity.pdbx_description
1 polymer ?
#
loop_
_entity_poly.entity_id
_entity_poly.type
_entity_poly.pdbx_seq_one_letter_code
_entity_poly.pdbx_strand_id
1 'polypeptide(L)'
;MAMNGDDKKIYNLVQEHKPSYETLHLGNEDTIKEGLLTKIGGRPKTIQVWEKRHFAVKGNFAYYFSNKQPVTIEPCKGVIYLKGATISKAEVGFKKFVIKIEPTVARKPGWDLDETSWFHLCCKDEQEQSEWIQVLGNVSSGHQ
;
A
#
# COMPACT_ATOMS: atom_id res chain seq x y z
N MET A 1 -0.40 -15.41 9.20
CA MET A 1 1.04 -15.56 9.55
C MET A 1 1.46 -14.33 10.32
N ALA A 2 2.27 -14.47 11.37
CA ALA A 2 2.83 -13.31 12.06
C ALA A 2 3.95 -12.67 11.22
N MET A 3 3.99 -11.34 11.22
CA MET A 3 5.08 -10.56 10.62
C MET A 3 6.42 -10.93 11.28
N ASN A 4 7.49 -11.11 10.48
CA ASN A 4 8.81 -11.43 11.03
C ASN A 4 9.43 -10.23 11.78
N GLY A 5 10.53 -10.46 12.50
CA GLY A 5 11.15 -9.44 13.34
C GLY A 5 11.61 -8.19 12.59
N ASP A 6 12.17 -8.34 11.39
CA ASP A 6 12.69 -7.22 10.61
C ASP A 6 11.58 -6.44 9.91
N ASP A 7 10.59 -7.14 9.36
CA ASP A 7 9.36 -6.54 8.86
C ASP A 7 8.67 -5.72 9.96
N LYS A 8 8.63 -6.22 11.19
CA LYS A 8 8.02 -5.51 12.32
C LYS A 8 8.76 -4.22 12.67
N LYS A 9 10.09 -4.20 12.59
CA LYS A 9 10.89 -2.97 12.78
C LYS A 9 10.56 -1.94 11.70
N ILE A 10 10.52 -2.35 10.44
CA ILE A 10 10.17 -1.45 9.31
C ILE A 10 8.75 -0.90 9.48
N TYR A 11 7.81 -1.79 9.82
CA TYR A 11 6.42 -1.39 10.02
C TYR A 11 6.29 -0.33 11.12
N ASN A 12 6.90 -0.56 12.29
CA ASN A 12 6.88 0.39 13.39
C ASN A 12 7.60 1.70 13.05
N LEU A 13 8.75 1.64 12.36
CA LEU A 13 9.46 2.82 11.86
C LEU A 13 8.53 3.73 11.05
N VAL A 14 7.75 3.16 10.12
CA VAL A 14 6.82 3.95 9.30
C VAL A 14 5.69 4.55 10.12
N GLN A 15 5.13 3.81 11.07
CA GLN A 15 3.99 4.26 11.89
C GLN A 15 4.39 5.40 12.82
N GLU A 16 5.58 5.33 13.41
CA GLU A 16 6.06 6.26 14.44
C GLU A 16 6.80 7.45 13.84
N HIS A 17 7.69 7.22 12.88
CA HIS A 17 8.66 8.22 12.42
C HIS A 17 8.35 8.77 11.03
N LYS A 18 7.50 8.08 10.24
CA LYS A 18 7.11 8.48 8.88
C LYS A 18 8.32 8.88 8.02
N PRO A 19 9.30 7.96 7.83
CA PRO A 19 10.53 8.24 7.10
C PRO A 19 10.24 8.74 5.68
N SER A 20 11.16 9.50 5.11
CA SER A 20 11.04 9.96 3.72
C SER A 20 11.21 8.80 2.74
N TYR A 21 10.83 9.03 1.48
CA TYR A 21 11.05 8.09 0.39
C TYR A 21 12.53 7.70 0.28
N GLU A 22 13.44 8.66 0.40
CA GLU A 22 14.89 8.44 0.39
C GLU A 22 15.38 7.65 1.61
N THR A 23 14.86 7.94 2.82
CA THR A 23 15.22 7.18 4.04
C THR A 23 14.77 5.71 3.96
N LEU A 24 13.74 5.42 3.18
CA LEU A 24 13.29 4.05 2.88
C LEU A 24 14.08 3.39 1.74
N HIS A 25 15.05 4.11 1.16
CA HIS A 25 15.85 3.68 0.01
C HIS A 25 14.98 3.18 -1.15
N LEU A 26 13.90 3.91 -1.46
CA LEU A 26 13.02 3.62 -2.58
C LEU A 26 13.57 4.23 -3.87
N GLY A 27 13.17 3.69 -5.03
CA GLY A 27 13.66 4.14 -6.34
C GLY A 27 15.01 3.55 -6.74
N ASN A 28 15.55 2.63 -5.93
CA ASN A 28 16.74 1.83 -6.24
C ASN A 28 16.36 0.50 -6.92
N GLU A 29 17.37 -0.32 -7.22
CA GLU A 29 17.21 -1.67 -7.83
C GLU A 29 16.33 -2.65 -7.04
N ASP A 30 16.13 -2.45 -5.72
CA ASP A 30 15.26 -3.29 -4.90
C ASP A 30 13.77 -2.87 -4.97
N THR A 31 13.48 -1.76 -5.64
CA THR A 31 12.10 -1.28 -5.79
C THR A 31 11.41 -2.06 -6.90
N ILE A 32 10.46 -2.92 -6.50
CA ILE A 32 9.77 -3.87 -7.38
C ILE A 32 8.85 -3.14 -8.37
N LYS A 33 8.08 -2.17 -7.90
CA LYS A 33 7.22 -1.31 -8.74
C LYS A 33 6.92 -0.01 -8.03
N GLU A 34 6.82 1.06 -8.80
CA GLU A 34 6.29 2.33 -8.33
C GLU A 34 5.29 2.94 -9.32
N GLY A 35 4.46 3.86 -8.84
CA GLY A 35 3.49 4.54 -9.69
C GLY A 35 2.42 5.30 -8.91
N LEU A 36 1.62 6.06 -9.64
CA LEU A 36 0.53 6.84 -9.07
C LEU A 36 -0.75 6.01 -9.00
N LEU A 37 -1.29 5.85 -7.80
CA LEU A 37 -2.60 5.23 -7.59
C LEU A 37 -3.51 6.17 -6.80
N THR A 38 -4.81 6.01 -6.96
CA THR A 38 -5.77 6.76 -6.14
C THR A 38 -6.34 5.85 -5.07
N LYS A 39 -6.23 6.21 -3.80
CA LYS A 39 -6.70 5.38 -2.68
C LYS A 39 -7.88 6.00 -1.94
N ILE A 40 -8.72 5.17 -1.33
CA ILE A 40 -9.74 5.64 -0.38
C ILE A 40 -9.08 6.01 0.97
N GLY A 41 -9.55 7.09 1.59
CA GLY A 41 -9.19 7.49 2.95
C GLY A 41 -9.57 6.45 4.02
N GLY A 42 -8.81 6.39 5.11
CA GLY A 42 -8.86 5.31 6.11
C GLY A 42 -9.97 5.31 7.16
N ARG A 43 -11.10 5.97 6.91
CA ARG A 43 -12.24 5.97 7.85
C ARG A 43 -13.54 6.02 7.05
N PRO A 44 -14.66 5.50 7.59
CA PRO A 44 -15.98 5.86 7.11
C PRO A 44 -16.19 7.34 7.43
N LYS A 45 -15.69 8.21 6.55
CA LYS A 45 -16.29 9.52 6.39
C LYS A 45 -17.63 9.29 5.70
N THR A 46 -18.63 10.10 6.02
CA THR A 46 -19.90 10.17 5.29
C THR A 46 -19.70 10.30 3.77
N ILE A 47 -18.50 10.76 3.36
CA ILE A 47 -18.02 10.81 1.97
C ILE A 47 -16.68 10.09 1.84
N GLN A 48 -16.62 9.04 1.02
CA GLN A 48 -15.38 8.38 0.66
C GLN A 48 -14.56 9.28 -0.27
N VAL A 49 -13.48 9.87 0.27
CA VAL A 49 -12.57 10.71 -0.52
C VAL A 49 -11.47 9.84 -1.12
N TRP A 50 -11.35 9.94 -2.45
CA TRP A 50 -10.30 9.32 -3.24
C TRP A 50 -9.13 10.29 -3.37
N GLU A 51 -7.94 9.86 -2.94
CA GLU A 51 -6.75 10.71 -2.94
C GLU A 51 -5.63 10.07 -3.75
N LYS A 52 -5.03 10.85 -4.67
CA LYS A 52 -3.86 10.42 -5.44
C LYS A 52 -2.63 10.32 -4.53
N ARG A 53 -1.88 9.23 -4.65
CA ARG A 53 -0.68 8.94 -3.88
C ARG A 53 0.37 8.32 -4.79
N HIS A 54 1.64 8.61 -4.50
CA HIS A 54 2.74 7.87 -5.08
C HIS A 54 2.96 6.60 -4.27
N PHE A 55 2.85 5.44 -4.91
CA PHE A 55 3.06 4.13 -4.32
C PHE A 55 4.40 3.56 -4.78
N ALA A 56 5.08 2.86 -3.86
CA ALA A 56 6.29 2.10 -4.14
C ALA A 56 6.23 0.76 -3.40
N VAL A 57 6.59 -0.32 -4.08
CA VAL A 57 6.63 -1.68 -3.54
C VAL A 57 8.10 -2.09 -3.37
N LYS A 58 8.48 -2.48 -2.15
CA LYS A 58 9.82 -2.96 -1.81
C LYS A 58 9.72 -3.97 -0.66
N GLY A 59 10.36 -5.12 -0.84
CA GLY A 59 10.22 -6.25 0.08
C GLY A 59 8.76 -6.65 0.27
N ASN A 60 8.33 -6.88 1.51
CA ASN A 60 6.95 -7.29 1.85
C ASN A 60 5.96 -6.11 1.96
N PHE A 61 6.29 -4.92 1.45
CA PHE A 61 5.57 -3.70 1.76
C PHE A 61 5.19 -2.89 0.52
N ALA A 62 3.99 -2.31 0.54
CA ALA A 62 3.60 -1.19 -0.31
C ALA A 62 3.57 0.11 0.52
N TYR A 63 4.47 1.03 0.21
CA TYR A 63 4.57 2.36 0.81
C TYR A 63 3.76 3.34 -0.01
N TYR A 64 3.17 4.36 0.63
CA TYR A 64 2.51 5.43 -0.09
C TYR A 64 2.81 6.81 0.47
N PHE A 65 3.02 7.76 -0.45
CA PHE A 65 3.43 9.14 -0.20
C PHE A 65 2.41 10.13 -0.76
N SER A 66 2.54 11.40 -0.41
CA SER A 66 1.75 12.43 -1.11
C SER A 66 2.16 12.48 -2.59
N ASN A 67 1.32 13.08 -3.44
CA ASN A 67 1.67 13.31 -4.85
C ASN A 67 2.41 14.65 -5.06
N LYS A 68 3.03 15.20 -4.00
CA LYS A 68 3.84 16.43 -4.11
C LYS A 68 5.21 16.08 -4.66
N GLN A 69 5.78 16.99 -5.42
CA GLN A 69 7.13 16.87 -5.97
C GLN A 69 8.08 17.83 -5.24
N PRO A 70 9.35 17.43 -4.97
CA PRO A 70 9.90 16.11 -5.24
C PRO A 70 9.41 15.05 -4.24
N VAL A 71 9.06 13.85 -4.71
CA VAL A 71 8.57 12.78 -3.81
C VAL A 71 9.64 12.27 -2.84
N THR A 72 10.93 12.42 -3.19
CA THR A 72 12.08 11.90 -2.44
C THR A 72 12.14 12.41 -0.99
N ILE A 73 11.71 13.65 -0.76
CA ILE A 73 11.70 14.29 0.57
C ILE A 73 10.38 14.13 1.32
N GLU A 74 9.33 13.62 0.68
CA GLU A 74 8.02 13.54 1.29
C GLU A 74 7.99 12.44 2.36
N PRO A 75 7.42 12.72 3.55
CA PRO A 75 7.28 11.71 4.60
C PRO A 75 6.25 10.66 4.20
N CYS A 76 6.55 9.40 4.49
CA CYS A 76 5.67 8.28 4.23
C CYS A 76 4.30 8.51 4.92
N LYS A 77 3.22 8.40 4.14
CA LYS A 77 1.84 8.55 4.66
C LYS A 77 1.30 7.23 5.19
N GLY A 78 1.98 6.13 4.94
CA GLY A 78 1.75 4.84 5.55
C GLY A 78 2.23 3.69 4.67
N VAL A 79 2.04 2.50 5.20
CA VAL A 79 2.55 1.26 4.62
C VAL A 79 1.47 0.17 4.73
N ILE A 80 1.46 -0.73 3.75
CA ILE A 80 0.63 -1.92 3.71
C ILE A 80 1.56 -3.13 3.76
N TYR A 81 1.34 -4.03 4.71
CA TYR A 81 2.04 -5.32 4.72
C TYR A 81 1.34 -6.28 3.75
N LEU A 82 2.10 -6.77 2.77
CA LEU A 82 1.56 -7.53 1.66
C LEU A 82 1.65 -9.04 1.86
N LYS A 83 2.60 -9.55 2.65
CA LYS A 83 2.81 -11.00 2.79
C LYS A 83 1.56 -11.69 3.33
N GLY A 84 1.02 -12.61 2.54
CA GLY A 84 -0.22 -13.33 2.81
C GLY A 84 -1.50 -12.52 2.67
N ALA A 85 -1.43 -11.27 2.19
CA ALA A 85 -2.60 -10.43 1.97
C ALA A 85 -3.45 -10.95 0.81
N THR A 86 -4.78 -10.84 0.90
CA THR A 86 -5.66 -11.13 -0.24
C THR A 86 -5.67 -9.93 -1.18
N ILE A 87 -5.37 -10.18 -2.47
CA ILE A 87 -5.37 -9.17 -3.53
C ILE A 87 -6.46 -9.55 -4.55
N SER A 88 -7.41 -8.66 -4.80
CA SER A 88 -8.50 -8.94 -5.75
C SER A 88 -8.92 -7.70 -6.55
N LYS A 89 -9.55 -7.92 -7.71
CA LYS A 89 -10.31 -6.86 -8.39
C LYS A 89 -11.54 -6.51 -7.54
N ALA A 90 -11.95 -5.25 -7.59
CA ALA A 90 -13.14 -4.73 -6.94
C ALA A 90 -13.77 -3.62 -7.79
N GLU A 91 -15.00 -3.25 -7.42
CA GLU A 91 -15.70 -2.07 -7.90
C GLU A 91 -16.24 -1.30 -6.70
N VAL A 92 -16.13 0.03 -6.71
CA VAL A 92 -16.57 0.88 -5.60
C VAL A 92 -17.35 2.07 -6.15
N GLY A 93 -18.68 2.01 -6.03
CA GLY A 93 -19.57 2.98 -6.68
C GLY A 93 -19.34 2.99 -8.20
N PHE A 94 -19.00 4.14 -8.76
CA PHE A 94 -18.70 4.29 -10.20
C PHE A 94 -17.22 4.10 -10.56
N LYS A 95 -16.35 3.81 -9.58
CA LYS A 95 -14.93 3.60 -9.83
C LYS A 95 -14.68 2.18 -10.32
N LYS A 96 -14.17 2.09 -11.55
CA LYS A 96 -13.65 0.87 -12.17
C LYS A 96 -12.16 0.72 -11.89
N PHE A 97 -11.60 -0.44 -12.22
CA PHE A 97 -10.17 -0.74 -12.10
C PHE A 97 -9.65 -0.60 -10.67
N VAL A 98 -10.48 -0.97 -9.69
CA VAL A 98 -10.11 -0.93 -8.27
C VAL A 98 -9.49 -2.26 -7.86
N ILE A 99 -8.41 -2.18 -7.08
CA ILE A 99 -7.77 -3.30 -6.40
C ILE A 99 -8.18 -3.22 -4.93
N LYS A 100 -8.70 -4.32 -4.39
CA LYS A 100 -8.90 -4.49 -2.95
C LYS A 100 -7.72 -5.27 -2.38
N ILE A 101 -7.14 -4.76 -1.30
CA ILE A 101 -6.08 -5.40 -0.54
C ILE A 101 -6.57 -5.62 0.88
N GLU A 102 -6.58 -6.87 1.32
CA GLU A 102 -6.93 -7.28 2.69
C GLU A 102 -5.66 -7.81 3.37
N PRO A 103 -4.90 -6.97 4.09
CA PRO A 103 -3.67 -7.35 4.73
C PRO A 103 -3.90 -8.34 5.88
N THR A 104 -2.86 -9.10 6.21
CA THR A 104 -2.81 -10.02 7.36
C THR A 104 -2.33 -9.36 8.64
N VAL A 105 -2.03 -8.06 8.60
CA VAL A 105 -1.60 -7.24 9.74
C VAL A 105 -2.43 -5.96 9.78
N ALA A 106 -2.89 -5.61 10.98
CA ALA A 106 -3.68 -4.42 11.21
C ALA A 106 -2.92 -3.15 10.83
N ARG A 107 -3.65 -2.12 10.41
CA ARG A 107 -3.07 -0.86 9.89
C ARG A 107 -2.26 -0.05 10.91
N LYS A 108 -2.49 -0.28 12.20
CA LYS A 108 -1.82 0.43 13.30
C LYS A 108 -1.51 -0.54 14.44
N PRO A 109 -0.42 -0.33 15.19
CA PRO A 109 -0.20 -1.03 16.45
C PRO A 109 -1.41 -0.85 17.38
N GLY A 110 -1.88 -1.96 17.97
CA GLY A 110 -3.03 -1.99 18.87
C GLY A 110 -4.40 -1.94 18.17
N TRP A 111 -4.47 -1.99 16.85
CA TRP A 111 -5.72 -2.25 16.13
C TRP A 111 -5.85 -3.74 15.87
N ASP A 112 -7.07 -4.27 15.97
CA ASP A 112 -7.36 -5.64 15.56
C ASP A 112 -7.43 -5.73 14.03
N LEU A 113 -7.11 -6.91 13.51
CA LEU A 113 -7.50 -7.31 12.17
C LEU A 113 -9.01 -7.53 12.18
N ASP A 114 -9.76 -6.47 11.94
CA ASP A 114 -11.19 -6.56 11.71
C ASP A 114 -11.51 -6.69 10.21
N GLU A 115 -12.74 -7.07 9.92
CA GLU A 115 -13.29 -7.19 8.55
C GLU A 115 -13.28 -5.85 7.77
N THR A 116 -12.89 -4.75 8.41
CA THR A 116 -12.84 -3.41 7.82
C THR A 116 -11.43 -2.97 7.42
N SER A 117 -10.41 -3.75 7.77
CA SER A 117 -9.02 -3.48 7.41
C SER A 117 -8.76 -3.85 5.95
N TRP A 118 -9.17 -2.97 5.04
CA TRP A 118 -8.90 -3.10 3.61
C TRP A 118 -8.39 -1.79 3.00
N PHE A 119 -7.73 -1.91 1.85
CA PHE A 119 -7.34 -0.79 1.01
C PHE A 119 -7.97 -0.94 -0.38
N HIS A 120 -8.63 0.10 -0.85
CA HIS A 120 -9.03 0.22 -2.24
C HIS A 120 -8.08 1.16 -2.98
N LEU A 121 -7.45 0.64 -4.03
CA LEU A 121 -6.55 1.37 -4.92
C LEU A 121 -7.15 1.39 -6.33
N CYS A 122 -7.48 2.56 -6.85
CA CYS A 122 -7.98 2.76 -8.20
C CYS A 122 -6.82 3.04 -9.15
N CYS A 123 -6.73 2.21 -10.18
CA CYS A 123 -5.83 2.37 -11.33
C CYS A 123 -6.50 3.24 -12.41
N LYS A 124 -5.71 3.70 -13.37
CA LYS A 124 -6.16 4.52 -14.50
C LYS A 124 -6.92 3.71 -15.55
N ASP A 125 -6.55 2.44 -15.73
CA ASP A 125 -7.10 1.50 -16.72
C ASP A 125 -6.93 0.04 -16.28
N GLU A 126 -7.46 -0.89 -17.07
CA GLU A 126 -7.39 -2.33 -16.80
C GLU A 126 -5.97 -2.89 -16.91
N GLN A 127 -5.13 -2.32 -17.78
CA GLN A 127 -3.75 -2.76 -17.95
C GLN A 127 -2.95 -2.47 -16.67
N GLU A 128 -3.01 -1.23 -16.18
CA GLU A 128 -2.37 -0.83 -14.93
C GLU A 128 -2.91 -1.66 -13.76
N GLN A 129 -4.22 -1.90 -13.69
CA GLN A 129 -4.81 -2.77 -12.66
C GLN A 129 -4.20 -4.18 -12.70
N SER A 130 -4.08 -4.78 -13.88
CA SER A 130 -3.57 -6.14 -14.05
C SER A 130 -2.09 -6.22 -13.65
N GLU A 131 -1.27 -5.25 -14.06
CA GLU A 131 0.13 -5.16 -13.66
C GLU A 131 0.30 -5.03 -12.14
N TRP A 132 -0.49 -4.15 -11.50
CA TRP A 132 -0.44 -3.98 -10.06
C TRP A 132 -0.93 -5.22 -9.31
N ILE A 133 -1.99 -5.89 -9.75
CA ILE A 133 -2.45 -7.15 -9.16
C ILE A 133 -1.37 -8.22 -9.26
N GLN A 134 -0.69 -8.35 -10.40
CA GLN A 134 0.39 -9.31 -10.58
C GLN A 134 1.53 -9.05 -9.59
N VAL A 135 2.02 -7.81 -9.50
CA VAL A 135 3.11 -7.46 -8.58
C VAL A 135 2.71 -7.66 -7.12
N LEU A 136 1.55 -7.15 -6.71
CA LEU A 136 1.07 -7.29 -5.35
C LEU A 136 0.79 -8.76 -4.97
N GLY A 137 0.25 -9.53 -5.91
CA GLY A 137 -0.02 -10.97 -5.75
C GLY A 137 1.26 -11.80 -5.61
N ASN A 138 2.29 -11.49 -6.41
CA ASN A 138 3.61 -12.12 -6.28
C ASN A 138 4.22 -11.86 -4.90
N VAL A 139 4.29 -10.59 -4.49
CA VAL A 139 4.82 -10.22 -3.17
C VAL A 139 4.01 -10.85 -2.04
N SER A 140 2.68 -10.87 -2.16
CA SER A 140 1.82 -11.50 -1.17
C SER A 140 2.09 -13.00 -1.02
N SER A 141 2.30 -13.69 -2.14
CA SER A 141 2.60 -15.12 -2.18
C SER A 141 4.04 -15.45 -1.76
N GLY A 142 4.88 -14.45 -1.56
CA GLY A 142 6.30 -14.62 -1.24
C GLY A 142 7.20 -14.88 -2.44
N HIS A 143 6.71 -14.64 -3.66
CA HIS A 143 7.53 -14.58 -4.87
C HIS A 143 8.06 -13.15 -5.00
N GLN A 144 9.35 -12.97 -4.72
CA GLN A 144 10.06 -11.69 -4.87
C GLN A 144 11.13 -11.83 -5.94
#